data_AF-A0A482XDF6-F1
#
_entry.id   AF-A0A482XDF6-F1
#
_cell.length_a   1.000
_cell.length_b   1.000
_cell.length_c   1.000
_cell.angle_alpha   90.00
_cell.angle_beta   90.00
_cell.angle_gamma   90.00
#
_symmetry.space_group_name_H-M   'P 1'
#
loop_
_entity.id
_entity.type
_entity.pdbx_description
1 polymer ?
#
loop_
_entity_poly.entity_id
_entity_poly.type
_entity_poly.pdbx_seq_one_letter_code
_entity_poly.pdbx_strand_id
1 'polypeptide(L)'
;MLDFAQEVRQNMSQYREVLKFPTDEDLNGAAVALMRLQDTYKLDTASVARGQLNGVQYSTQLSADDCFELGRQSYNNQDFYHTVLWMSESLKRHEQEKNRTNIERWEILEYLAYSTYMQGNVRSALQMTDELLTIVPTHQRALGNRAFYQAAIEKAPGTAETVQPQTAAPVVDDLPEREVYEMLCRNALSPSPQVLAQLKCRYVHKNEPFLRIAPLKEEEAYLEPRIVLYRDVIYDGEIEIIKKMASPRARRTPVCQDKARQDLSRSVTVIHIVAYEAGHTDAVTNQCVLLHKQLCEVL
;
A
#
# COMPACT_ATOMS: atom_id res chain seq x y z
N MET A 1 -41.02 12.99 10.20
CA MET A 1 -39.56 12.75 10.25
C MET A 1 -39.17 11.30 9.94
N LEU A 2 -40.07 10.31 10.09
CA LEU A 2 -39.85 8.91 9.64
C LEU A 2 -39.80 8.73 8.11
N ASP A 3 -40.33 9.69 7.35
CA ASP A 3 -40.56 9.60 5.90
C ASP A 3 -39.26 9.65 5.07
N PHE A 4 -38.37 10.60 5.40
CA PHE A 4 -37.11 10.79 4.66
C PHE A 4 -36.15 9.58 4.76
N ALA A 5 -36.03 8.98 5.96
CA ALA A 5 -35.19 7.80 6.14
C ALA A 5 -35.77 6.55 5.43
N GLN A 6 -37.07 6.54 5.16
CA GLN A 6 -37.75 5.47 4.43
C GLN A 6 -37.59 5.68 2.91
N GLU A 7 -37.73 6.91 2.44
CA GLU A 7 -37.50 7.33 1.06
C GLU A 7 -36.04 7.12 0.61
N VAL A 8 -35.06 7.50 1.45
CA VAL A 8 -33.63 7.24 1.19
C VAL A 8 -33.37 5.74 1.11
N ARG A 9 -33.96 4.93 2.00
CA ARG A 9 -33.80 3.47 1.96
C ARG A 9 -34.41 2.85 0.71
N GLN A 10 -35.59 3.31 0.28
CA GLN A 10 -36.22 2.85 -0.95
C GLN A 10 -35.40 3.24 -2.19
N ASN A 11 -34.94 4.49 -2.28
CA ASN A 11 -34.07 4.93 -3.36
C ASN A 11 -32.76 4.13 -3.39
N MET A 12 -32.09 3.97 -2.25
CA MET A 12 -30.86 3.16 -2.16
C MET A 12 -31.09 1.69 -2.55
N SER A 13 -32.27 1.13 -2.23
CA SER A 13 -32.62 -0.23 -2.63
C SER A 13 -32.82 -0.36 -4.15
N GLN A 14 -33.45 0.62 -4.80
CA GLN A 14 -33.59 0.65 -6.26
C GLN A 14 -32.23 0.81 -6.95
N TYR A 15 -31.35 1.67 -6.42
CA TYR A 15 -29.99 1.83 -6.94
C TYR A 15 -29.13 0.58 -6.75
N ARG A 16 -29.37 -0.24 -5.71
CA ARG A 16 -28.67 -1.53 -5.50
C ARG A 16 -28.93 -2.56 -6.58
N GLU A 17 -30.08 -2.49 -7.25
CA GLU A 17 -30.41 -3.40 -8.37
C GLU A 17 -29.67 -3.02 -9.66
N VAL A 18 -29.28 -1.74 -9.80
CA VAL A 18 -28.66 -1.19 -11.03
C VAL A 18 -27.16 -0.94 -10.86
N LEU A 19 -26.70 -0.61 -9.65
CA LEU A 19 -25.32 -0.31 -9.32
C LEU A 19 -24.70 -1.44 -8.49
N LYS A 20 -23.56 -1.95 -8.94
CA LYS A 20 -22.73 -2.85 -8.14
C LYS A 20 -22.03 -2.04 -7.06
N PHE A 21 -22.44 -2.24 -5.81
CA PHE A 21 -21.77 -1.63 -4.67
C PHE A 21 -20.52 -2.42 -4.27
N PRO A 22 -19.51 -1.74 -3.69
CA PRO A 22 -18.36 -2.41 -3.10
C PRO A 22 -18.79 -3.48 -2.09
N THR A 23 -18.04 -4.58 -2.10
CA THR A 23 -18.18 -5.70 -1.19
C THR A 23 -17.12 -5.64 -0.08
N ASP A 24 -17.22 -6.53 0.90
CA ASP A 24 -16.18 -6.67 1.94
C ASP A 24 -14.82 -7.04 1.33
N GLU A 25 -14.79 -7.72 0.18
CA GLU A 25 -13.55 -8.01 -0.56
C GLU A 25 -12.92 -6.73 -1.11
N ASP A 26 -13.73 -5.79 -1.61
CA ASP A 26 -13.25 -4.50 -2.11
C ASP A 26 -12.69 -3.64 -0.97
N LEU A 27 -13.36 -3.64 0.19
CA LEU A 27 -12.88 -2.96 1.40
C LEU A 27 -11.55 -3.54 1.87
N ASN A 28 -11.45 -4.86 2.00
CA ASN A 28 -10.20 -5.52 2.38
C ASN A 28 -9.09 -5.25 1.36
N GLY A 29 -9.40 -5.33 0.06
CA GLY A 29 -8.45 -5.03 -1.01
C GLY A 29 -7.93 -3.59 -0.96
N ALA A 30 -8.80 -2.62 -0.67
CA ALA A 30 -8.42 -1.23 -0.49
C ALA A 30 -7.54 -1.04 0.76
N ALA A 31 -7.89 -1.67 1.89
CA ALA A 31 -7.08 -1.62 3.10
C ALA A 31 -5.68 -2.20 2.90
N VAL A 32 -5.58 -3.40 2.29
CA VAL A 32 -4.29 -4.03 1.97
C VAL A 32 -3.46 -3.17 1.02
N ALA A 33 -4.08 -2.55 0.02
CA ALA A 33 -3.39 -1.64 -0.90
C ALA A 33 -2.85 -0.39 -0.16
N LEU A 34 -3.63 0.16 0.78
CA LEU A 34 -3.19 1.29 1.61
C LEU A 34 -1.99 0.92 2.48
N MET A 35 -2.02 -0.23 3.17
CA MET A 35 -0.89 -0.71 3.98
C MET A 35 0.36 -0.91 3.11
N ARG A 36 0.19 -1.46 1.90
CA ARG A 36 1.31 -1.62 0.98
C ARG A 36 1.93 -0.28 0.58
N LEU A 37 1.12 0.75 0.31
CA LEU A 37 1.64 2.10 0.04
C LEU A 37 2.34 2.67 1.26
N GLN A 38 1.78 2.44 2.45
CA GLN A 38 2.37 2.86 3.72
C GLN A 38 3.77 2.26 3.91
N ASP A 39 3.94 0.95 3.74
CA ASP A 39 5.24 0.27 3.80
C ASP A 39 6.20 0.77 2.73
N THR A 40 5.74 0.75 1.47
CA THR A 40 6.56 1.08 0.30
C THR A 40 7.15 2.48 0.43
N TYR A 41 6.34 3.46 0.82
CA TYR A 41 6.75 4.86 0.92
C TYR A 41 7.12 5.31 2.33
N LYS A 42 7.11 4.41 3.32
CA LYS A 42 7.35 4.71 4.74
C LYS A 42 6.46 5.86 5.24
N LEU A 43 5.18 5.80 4.92
CA LEU A 43 4.23 6.86 5.27
C LEU A 43 3.86 6.79 6.75
N ASP A 44 3.87 7.94 7.41
CA ASP A 44 3.39 8.07 8.78
C ASP A 44 1.86 7.89 8.85
N THR A 45 1.40 7.00 9.73
CA THR A 45 -0.03 6.66 9.89
C THR A 45 -0.88 7.91 10.14
N ALA A 46 -0.41 8.82 10.99
CA ALA A 46 -1.17 10.01 11.33
C ALA A 46 -1.29 10.97 10.13
N SER A 47 -0.25 11.05 9.29
CA SER A 47 -0.26 11.83 8.05
C SER A 47 -1.22 11.24 7.02
N VAL A 48 -1.20 9.91 6.83
CA VAL A 48 -2.17 9.21 5.98
C VAL A 48 -3.60 9.42 6.49
N ALA A 49 -3.83 9.29 7.79
CA ALA A 49 -5.14 9.53 8.41
C ALA A 49 -5.60 10.99 8.32
N ARG A 50 -4.69 11.96 8.21
CA ARG A 50 -5.03 13.36 7.91
C ARG A 50 -5.27 13.63 6.42
N GLY A 51 -5.12 12.62 5.55
CA GLY A 51 -5.18 12.81 4.10
C GLY A 51 -4.02 13.65 3.56
N GLN A 52 -2.89 13.66 4.27
CA GLN A 52 -1.74 14.51 3.96
C GLN A 52 -0.56 13.68 3.45
N LEU A 53 -0.13 13.95 2.22
CA LEU A 53 1.03 13.32 1.60
C LEU A 53 1.99 14.41 1.11
N ASN A 54 3.28 14.32 1.44
CA ASN A 54 4.29 15.32 1.08
C ASN A 54 3.90 16.77 1.44
N GLY A 55 3.24 16.95 2.58
CA GLY A 55 2.79 18.26 3.05
C GLY A 55 1.48 18.77 2.43
N VAL A 56 0.96 18.12 1.38
CA VAL A 56 -0.26 18.52 0.68
C VAL A 56 -1.45 17.68 1.18
N GLN A 57 -2.57 18.31 1.48
CA GLN A 57 -3.80 17.63 1.85
C GLN A 57 -4.60 17.27 0.59
N TYR A 58 -4.66 15.98 0.27
CA TYR A 58 -5.34 15.46 -0.92
C TYR A 58 -6.77 14.99 -0.64
N SER A 59 -7.05 14.57 0.60
CA SER A 59 -8.34 13.99 0.96
C SER A 59 -8.87 14.51 2.29
N THR A 60 -10.14 14.18 2.55
CA THR A 60 -10.73 14.34 3.87
C THR A 60 -10.00 13.47 4.89
N GLN A 61 -9.98 13.92 6.13
CA GLN A 61 -9.37 13.19 7.23
C GLN A 61 -10.23 11.96 7.59
N LEU A 62 -9.58 10.88 7.95
CA LEU A 62 -10.20 9.68 8.48
C LEU A 62 -10.65 9.93 9.93
N SER A 63 -11.85 9.47 10.28
CA SER A 63 -12.35 9.48 11.66
C SER A 63 -11.67 8.41 12.51
N ALA A 64 -11.90 8.42 13.82
CA ALA A 64 -11.50 7.31 14.68
C ALA A 64 -12.09 5.97 14.21
N ASP A 65 -13.32 5.98 13.69
CA ASP A 65 -14.02 4.81 13.17
C ASP A 65 -13.38 4.26 11.89
N ASP A 66 -12.98 5.13 10.97
CA ASP A 66 -12.27 4.73 9.76
C ASP A 66 -10.90 4.10 10.09
N CYS A 67 -10.16 4.69 11.04
CA CYS A 67 -8.88 4.14 11.51
C CYS A 67 -9.07 2.78 12.20
N PHE A 68 -10.14 2.61 12.98
CA PHE A 68 -10.47 1.33 13.60
C PHE A 68 -10.78 0.26 12.56
N GLU A 69 -11.57 0.59 11.54
CA GLU A 69 -11.88 -0.34 10.45
C GLU A 69 -10.61 -0.79 9.71
N LEU A 70 -9.71 0.13 9.39
CA LEU A 70 -8.41 -0.20 8.80
C LEU A 70 -7.60 -1.14 9.69
N GLY A 71 -7.53 -0.85 11.00
CA GLY A 71 -6.88 -1.72 11.97
C GLY A 71 -7.52 -3.11 12.03
N ARG A 72 -8.86 -3.20 11.95
CA ARG A 72 -9.58 -4.47 11.97
C ARG A 72 -9.33 -5.32 10.72
N GLN A 73 -9.29 -4.69 9.54
CA GLN A 73 -8.92 -5.37 8.30
C GLN A 73 -7.49 -5.91 8.38
N SER A 74 -6.54 -5.13 8.86
CA SER A 74 -5.16 -5.58 9.10
C SER A 74 -5.10 -6.76 10.08
N TYR A 75 -5.87 -6.70 11.17
CA TYR A 75 -5.95 -7.78 12.16
C TYR A 75 -6.44 -9.08 11.56
N ASN A 76 -7.52 -9.02 10.76
CA ASN A 76 -8.09 -10.19 10.09
C ASN A 76 -7.09 -10.83 9.11
N ASN A 77 -6.21 -10.02 8.52
CA ASN A 77 -5.11 -10.46 7.66
C ASN A 77 -3.86 -10.92 8.44
N GLN A 78 -3.91 -10.96 9.78
CA GLN A 78 -2.80 -11.29 10.68
C GLN A 78 -1.62 -10.31 10.59
N ASP A 79 -1.87 -9.11 10.07
CA ASP A 79 -0.90 -8.02 10.03
C ASP A 79 -0.95 -7.24 11.35
N PHE A 80 -0.34 -7.82 12.37
CA PHE A 80 -0.33 -7.23 13.71
C PHE A 80 0.47 -5.93 13.78
N TYR A 81 1.42 -5.72 12.87
CA TYR A 81 2.19 -4.48 12.77
C TYR A 81 1.27 -3.31 12.42
N HIS A 82 0.57 -3.41 11.27
CA HIS A 82 -0.37 -2.37 10.85
C HIS A 82 -1.58 -2.27 11.79
N THR A 83 -2.02 -3.37 12.38
CA THR A 83 -3.09 -3.32 13.39
C THR A 83 -2.72 -2.39 14.54
N VAL A 84 -1.50 -2.52 15.10
CA VAL A 84 -1.07 -1.64 16.19
C VAL A 84 -0.98 -0.19 15.75
N LEU A 85 -0.46 0.08 14.55
CA LEU A 85 -0.38 1.45 14.02
C LEU A 85 -1.75 2.12 13.91
N TRP A 86 -2.70 1.44 13.25
CA TRP A 86 -4.01 2.00 12.96
C TRP A 86 -4.94 2.04 14.17
N MET A 87 -4.87 1.04 15.04
CA MET A 87 -5.62 1.08 16.30
C MET A 87 -5.07 2.13 17.28
N SER A 88 -3.75 2.41 17.25
CA SER A 88 -3.17 3.49 18.07
C SER A 88 -3.63 4.87 17.57
N GLU A 89 -3.66 5.08 16.26
CA GLU A 89 -4.19 6.31 15.67
C GLU A 89 -5.70 6.44 15.92
N SER A 90 -6.46 5.34 15.84
CA SER A 90 -7.88 5.30 16.20
C SER A 90 -8.09 5.69 17.66
N LEU A 91 -7.34 5.12 18.61
CA LEU A 91 -7.45 5.46 20.04
C LEU A 91 -7.16 6.94 20.29
N LYS A 92 -6.11 7.48 19.68
CA LYS A 92 -5.73 8.89 19.78
C LYS A 92 -6.81 9.81 19.25
N ARG A 93 -7.44 9.47 18.12
CA ARG A 93 -8.56 10.24 17.55
C ARG A 93 -9.81 10.10 18.38
N HIS A 94 -10.13 8.91 18.88
CA HIS A 94 -11.26 8.66 19.76
C HIS A 94 -11.22 9.55 21.01
N GLU A 95 -10.04 9.79 21.58
CA GLU A 95 -9.86 10.72 22.70
C GLU A 95 -10.09 12.20 22.34
N GLN A 96 -9.89 12.59 21.08
CA GLN A 96 -10.08 13.95 20.58
C GLN A 96 -11.50 14.21 20.08
N GLU A 97 -12.13 13.18 19.49
CA GLU A 97 -13.44 13.22 18.83
C GLU A 97 -14.60 12.91 19.79
N LYS A 98 -14.41 13.06 21.11
CA LYS A 98 -15.39 12.72 22.15
C LYS A 98 -16.82 13.16 21.74
N ASN A 99 -17.73 12.18 21.67
CA ASN A 99 -19.14 12.26 21.24
C ASN A 99 -19.43 12.16 19.73
N ARG A 100 -18.47 11.75 18.89
CA ARG A 100 -18.68 11.53 17.44
C ARG A 100 -18.36 10.13 16.94
N THR A 101 -17.92 9.25 17.83
CA THR A 101 -17.47 7.90 17.51
C THR A 101 -18.54 6.87 17.88
N ASN A 102 -18.70 5.84 17.05
CA ASN A 102 -19.64 4.73 17.35
C ASN A 102 -18.95 3.57 18.06
N ILE A 103 -17.62 3.60 18.15
CA ILE A 103 -16.79 2.54 18.72
C ILE A 103 -16.43 2.90 20.15
N GLU A 104 -16.53 1.93 21.04
CA GLU A 104 -16.15 2.07 22.43
C GLU A 104 -14.64 1.93 22.62
N ARG A 105 -14.05 2.71 23.54
CA ARG A 105 -12.61 2.66 23.84
C ARG A 105 -12.09 1.24 24.10
N TRP A 106 -12.89 0.42 24.80
CA TRP A 106 -12.50 -0.95 25.16
C TRP A 106 -12.32 -1.86 23.94
N GLU A 107 -13.07 -1.62 22.85
CA GLU A 107 -12.93 -2.40 21.59
C GLU A 107 -11.56 -2.15 20.97
N ILE A 108 -11.12 -0.89 20.93
CA ILE A 108 -9.81 -0.50 20.40
C ILE A 108 -8.69 -1.12 21.25
N LEU A 109 -8.81 -1.03 22.58
CA LEU A 109 -7.84 -1.60 23.54
C LEU A 109 -7.71 -3.12 23.37
N GLU A 110 -8.79 -3.81 23.06
CA GLU A 110 -8.77 -5.26 22.88
C GLU A 110 -7.90 -5.69 21.70
N TYR A 111 -8.13 -5.07 20.52
CA TYR A 111 -7.32 -5.33 19.32
C TYR A 111 -5.86 -4.92 19.52
N LEU A 112 -5.62 -3.78 20.18
CA LEU A 112 -4.26 -3.31 20.50
C LEU A 112 -3.52 -4.28 21.41
N ALA A 113 -4.15 -4.74 22.49
CA ALA A 113 -3.55 -5.63 23.47
C ALA A 113 -3.10 -6.94 22.81
N TYR A 114 -4.00 -7.59 22.05
CA TYR A 114 -3.65 -8.84 21.36
C TYR A 114 -2.56 -8.64 20.32
N SER A 115 -2.68 -7.62 19.47
CA SER A 115 -1.71 -7.40 18.38
C SER A 115 -0.33 -7.03 18.92
N THR A 116 -0.27 -6.29 20.03
CA THR A 116 0.98 -5.92 20.71
C THR A 116 1.62 -7.13 21.40
N TYR A 117 0.81 -8.05 21.93
CA TYR A 117 1.30 -9.35 22.39
C TYR A 117 1.90 -10.17 21.24
N MET A 118 1.24 -10.23 20.08
CA MET A 118 1.75 -10.94 18.90
C MET A 118 3.06 -10.34 18.37
N GLN A 119 3.32 -9.05 18.61
CA GLN A 119 4.60 -8.39 18.35
C GLN A 119 5.66 -8.62 19.45
N GLY A 120 5.36 -9.41 20.48
CA GLY A 120 6.29 -9.77 21.55
C GLY A 120 6.35 -8.82 22.74
N ASN A 121 5.60 -7.71 22.72
CA ASN A 121 5.58 -6.75 23.84
C ASN A 121 4.49 -7.11 24.87
N VAL A 122 4.73 -8.19 25.60
CA VAL A 122 3.77 -8.77 26.56
C VAL A 122 3.41 -7.80 27.69
N ARG A 123 4.34 -6.96 28.14
CA ARG A 123 4.09 -5.99 29.23
C ARG A 123 3.08 -4.93 28.81
N SER A 124 3.24 -4.37 27.61
CA SER A 124 2.32 -3.35 27.10
C SER A 124 0.94 -3.96 26.81
N ALA A 125 0.90 -5.19 26.29
CA ALA A 125 -0.35 -5.94 26.12
C ALA A 125 -1.11 -6.13 27.44
N LEU A 126 -0.40 -6.49 28.52
CA LEU A 126 -0.99 -6.63 29.85
C LEU A 126 -1.53 -5.29 30.38
N GLN A 127 -0.79 -4.19 30.23
CA GLN A 127 -1.24 -2.86 30.65
C GLN A 127 -2.54 -2.44 29.96
N MET A 128 -2.62 -2.62 28.63
CA MET A 128 -3.84 -2.31 27.87
C MET A 128 -5.00 -3.23 28.25
N THR A 129 -4.72 -4.49 28.59
CA THR A 129 -5.74 -5.43 29.07
C THR A 129 -6.26 -5.06 30.45
N ASP A 130 -5.38 -4.62 31.36
CA ASP A 130 -5.77 -4.11 32.68
C ASP A 130 -6.60 -2.82 32.53
N GLU A 131 -6.23 -1.91 31.63
CA GLU A 131 -7.04 -0.72 31.31
C GLU A 131 -8.43 -1.12 30.78
N LEU A 132 -8.49 -2.06 29.84
CA LEU A 132 -9.77 -2.58 29.33
C LEU A 132 -10.65 -3.10 30.47
N LEU A 133 -10.10 -3.88 31.40
CA LEU A 133 -10.83 -4.45 32.53
C LEU A 133 -11.25 -3.41 33.57
N THR A 134 -10.64 -2.22 33.59
CA THR A 134 -11.17 -1.10 34.40
C THR A 134 -12.45 -0.53 33.81
N ILE A 135 -12.64 -0.62 32.49
CA ILE A 135 -13.83 -0.16 31.77
C ILE A 135 -14.91 -1.24 31.78
N VAL A 136 -14.54 -2.48 31.45
CA VAL A 136 -15.44 -3.63 31.38
C VAL A 136 -14.88 -4.80 32.21
N PRO A 137 -15.14 -4.84 33.53
CA PRO A 137 -14.57 -5.86 34.43
C PRO A 137 -15.01 -7.29 34.10
N THR A 138 -16.16 -7.46 33.45
CA THR A 138 -16.73 -8.76 33.08
C THR A 138 -16.31 -9.25 31.70
N HIS A 139 -15.37 -8.55 31.04
CA HIS A 139 -14.99 -8.88 29.68
C HIS A 139 -14.25 -10.24 29.61
N GLN A 140 -14.95 -11.26 29.09
CA GLN A 140 -14.49 -12.66 29.14
C GLN A 140 -13.13 -12.88 28.45
N ARG A 141 -12.90 -12.29 27.27
CA ARG A 141 -11.65 -12.45 26.52
C ARG A 141 -10.46 -11.79 27.24
N ALA A 142 -10.62 -10.53 27.66
CA ALA A 142 -9.62 -9.80 28.43
C ALA A 142 -9.23 -10.49 29.75
N LEU A 143 -10.19 -11.07 30.49
CA LEU A 143 -9.90 -11.85 31.69
C LEU A 143 -8.99 -13.06 31.40
N GLY A 144 -9.29 -13.80 30.31
CA GLY A 144 -8.45 -14.91 29.86
C GLY A 144 -7.06 -14.46 29.40
N ASN A 145 -7.01 -13.41 28.56
CA ASN A 145 -5.77 -12.85 28.04
C ASN A 145 -4.86 -12.32 29.17
N ARG A 146 -5.43 -11.68 30.19
CA ARG A 146 -4.69 -11.17 31.35
C ARG A 146 -3.93 -12.29 32.07
N ALA A 147 -4.61 -13.38 32.41
CA ALA A 147 -3.99 -14.53 33.06
C ALA A 147 -2.89 -15.15 32.16
N PHE A 148 -3.14 -15.21 30.86
CA PHE A 148 -2.18 -15.73 29.89
C PHE A 148 -0.92 -14.86 29.77
N TYR A 149 -1.07 -13.53 29.69
CA TYR A 149 0.05 -12.59 29.61
C TYR A 149 0.88 -12.57 30.90
N GLN A 150 0.24 -12.66 32.07
CA GLN A 150 0.94 -12.80 33.36
C GLN A 150 1.80 -14.06 33.38
N ALA A 151 1.24 -15.20 33.00
CA ALA A 151 1.99 -16.45 32.91
C ALA A 151 3.13 -16.39 31.86
N ALA A 152 2.94 -15.67 30.76
CA ALA A 152 3.99 -15.47 29.75
C ALA A 152 5.17 -14.64 30.28
N ILE A 153 4.91 -13.62 31.11
CA ILE A 153 5.95 -12.83 31.77
C ILE A 153 6.73 -13.67 32.78
N GLU A 154 6.03 -14.49 33.57
CA GLU A 154 6.66 -15.37 34.56
C GLU A 154 7.53 -16.47 33.93
N LYS A 155 7.16 -16.95 32.74
CA LYS A 155 7.94 -17.93 31.97
C LYS A 155 9.16 -17.34 31.26
N ALA A 156 9.23 -16.02 31.11
CA ALA A 156 10.34 -15.31 30.50
C ALA A 156 11.04 -14.35 31.48
N PRO A 157 11.60 -14.81 32.62
CA PRO A 157 12.37 -13.95 33.50
C PRO A 157 13.74 -13.71 32.88
N GLY A 158 13.88 -12.68 32.06
CA GLY A 158 15.20 -12.09 31.75
C GLY A 158 15.71 -12.17 30.32
N THR A 159 14.93 -11.75 29.34
CA THR A 159 15.49 -11.20 28.09
C THR A 159 15.01 -9.77 27.89
N ALA A 160 15.61 -8.85 28.65
CA ALA A 160 15.77 -7.49 28.13
C ALA A 160 16.79 -7.59 26.99
N GLU A 161 16.35 -8.09 25.84
CA GLU A 161 17.12 -7.96 24.61
C GLU A 161 17.06 -6.50 24.19
N THR A 162 17.99 -5.73 24.73
CA THR A 162 18.56 -4.58 24.03
C THR A 162 19.08 -5.13 22.70
N VAL A 163 18.24 -5.09 21.67
CA VAL A 163 18.68 -5.23 20.28
C VAL A 163 19.60 -4.04 20.04
N GLN A 164 20.89 -4.27 20.17
CA GLN A 164 21.91 -3.30 19.77
C GLN A 164 21.72 -3.07 18.27
N PRO A 165 21.58 -1.81 17.80
CA PRO A 165 21.55 -1.54 16.38
C PRO A 165 22.88 -2.01 15.80
N GLN A 166 22.85 -3.02 14.94
CA GLN A 166 24.02 -3.40 14.17
C GLN A 166 24.39 -2.19 13.30
N THR A 167 25.53 -1.57 13.61
CA THR A 167 26.02 -0.31 13.03
C THR A 167 26.62 -0.46 11.63
N ALA A 168 26.26 -1.51 10.89
CA ALA A 168 26.63 -1.67 9.51
C ALA A 168 25.34 -1.79 8.69
N ALA A 169 25.09 -0.83 7.81
CA ALA A 169 24.01 -0.97 6.85
C ALA A 169 24.26 -2.26 6.03
N PRO A 170 23.28 -3.16 5.94
CA PRO A 170 23.41 -4.35 5.11
C PRO A 170 23.75 -3.94 3.68
N VAL A 171 24.64 -4.70 3.04
CA VAL A 171 24.93 -4.53 1.60
C VAL A 171 23.62 -4.84 0.85
N VAL A 172 23.28 -4.02 -0.14
CA VAL A 172 21.97 -4.08 -0.84
C VAL A 172 21.68 -5.47 -1.41
N ASP A 173 22.72 -6.22 -1.81
CA ASP A 173 22.61 -7.58 -2.33
C ASP A 173 22.16 -8.63 -1.28
N ASP A 174 22.35 -8.34 0.01
CA ASP A 174 21.93 -9.20 1.12
C ASP A 174 20.50 -8.91 1.60
N LEU A 175 19.86 -7.87 1.05
CA LEU A 175 18.50 -7.49 1.42
C LEU A 175 17.46 -8.39 0.74
N PRO A 176 16.32 -8.68 1.39
CA PRO A 176 15.19 -9.32 0.75
C PRO A 176 14.76 -8.55 -0.51
N GLU A 177 14.40 -9.27 -1.59
CA GLU A 177 13.97 -8.67 -2.87
C GLU A 177 12.85 -7.63 -2.69
N ARG A 178 11.93 -7.87 -1.76
CA ARG A 178 10.85 -6.94 -1.41
C ARG A 178 11.39 -5.61 -0.87
N GLU A 179 12.42 -5.62 -0.04
CA GLU A 179 12.99 -4.41 0.53
C GLU A 179 13.72 -3.58 -0.54
N VAL A 180 14.45 -4.25 -1.44
CA VAL A 180 15.09 -3.61 -2.60
C VAL A 180 14.03 -2.96 -3.51
N TYR A 181 12.92 -3.66 -3.78
CA TYR A 181 11.79 -3.13 -4.54
C TYR A 181 11.19 -1.87 -3.89
N GLU A 182 10.93 -1.90 -2.57
CA GLU A 182 10.41 -0.75 -1.85
C GLU A 182 11.40 0.43 -1.83
N MET A 183 12.71 0.16 -1.75
CA MET A 183 13.74 1.19 -1.87
C MET A 183 13.77 1.83 -3.26
N LEU A 184 13.61 1.05 -4.34
CA LEU A 184 13.52 1.55 -5.70
C LEU A 184 12.29 2.47 -5.88
N CYS A 185 11.13 2.09 -5.33
CA CYS A 185 9.94 2.95 -5.37
C CYS A 185 10.14 4.30 -4.67
N ARG A 186 11.04 4.37 -3.68
CA ARG A 186 11.41 5.60 -2.96
C ARG A 186 12.54 6.39 -3.65
N ASN A 187 13.05 5.92 -4.78
CA ASN A 187 14.28 6.41 -5.41
C ASN A 187 15.50 6.42 -4.45
N ALA A 188 15.50 5.52 -3.45
CA ALA A 188 16.62 5.38 -2.52
C ALA A 188 17.82 4.66 -3.17
N LEU A 189 17.56 3.96 -4.28
CA LEU A 189 18.56 3.33 -5.13
C LEU A 189 18.48 3.98 -6.51
N SER A 190 19.62 4.46 -7.01
CA SER A 190 19.75 5.01 -8.35
C SER A 190 21.06 4.54 -8.97
N PRO A 191 21.11 4.31 -10.30
CA PRO A 191 22.37 4.02 -10.97
C PRO A 191 23.40 5.14 -10.74
N SER A 192 24.69 4.80 -10.81
CA SER A 192 25.73 5.81 -10.65
C SER A 192 25.65 6.85 -11.79
N PRO A 193 26.08 8.10 -11.56
CA PRO A 193 26.10 9.13 -12.61
C PRO A 193 26.87 8.71 -13.86
N GLN A 194 27.87 7.83 -13.72
CA GLN A 194 28.65 7.27 -14.84
C GLN A 194 27.83 6.34 -15.73
N VAL A 195 26.91 5.56 -15.14
CA VAL A 195 25.99 4.70 -15.90
C VAL A 195 24.93 5.56 -16.57
N LEU A 196 24.38 6.54 -15.85
CA LEU A 196 23.36 7.44 -16.40
C LEU A 196 23.89 8.28 -17.56
N ALA A 197 25.13 8.75 -17.50
CA ALA A 197 25.77 9.52 -18.56
C ALA A 197 25.97 8.73 -19.88
N GLN A 198 25.92 7.40 -19.82
CA GLN A 198 26.03 6.55 -21.01
C GLN A 198 24.69 6.34 -21.72
N LEU A 199 23.56 6.57 -21.05
CA LEU A 199 22.23 6.45 -21.61
C LEU A 199 22.00 7.53 -22.67
N LYS A 200 21.41 7.16 -23.80
CA LYS A 200 21.19 8.05 -24.93
C LYS A 200 19.76 7.98 -25.43
N CYS A 201 19.34 9.06 -26.07
CA CYS A 201 18.14 9.06 -26.90
C CYS A 201 18.50 9.31 -28.35
N ARG A 202 17.78 8.63 -29.23
CA ARG A 202 18.06 8.64 -30.67
C ARG A 202 16.82 8.38 -31.49
N TYR A 203 16.81 8.95 -32.69
CA TYR A 203 15.90 8.60 -33.75
C TYR A 203 16.39 7.31 -34.43
N VAL A 204 15.54 6.28 -34.45
CA VAL A 204 15.88 4.97 -35.01
C VAL A 204 14.93 4.62 -36.13
N HIS A 205 15.50 4.30 -37.29
CA HIS A 205 14.74 3.87 -38.46
C HIS A 205 14.76 2.35 -38.66
N LYS A 206 15.62 1.60 -37.95
CA LYS A 206 15.77 0.11 -38.03
C LYS A 206 15.80 -0.47 -39.47
N ASN A 207 16.31 0.31 -40.43
CA ASN A 207 16.29 0.00 -41.87
C ASN A 207 14.90 -0.20 -42.50
N GLU A 208 13.82 0.21 -41.83
CA GLU A 208 12.48 0.18 -42.39
C GLU A 208 12.22 1.42 -43.26
N PRO A 209 11.69 1.26 -44.50
CA PRO A 209 11.47 2.37 -45.42
C PRO A 209 10.59 3.49 -44.84
N PHE A 210 9.52 3.12 -44.14
CA PHE A 210 8.61 4.09 -43.51
C PHE A 210 9.30 4.88 -42.37
N LEU A 211 10.09 4.20 -41.54
CA LEU A 211 10.77 4.83 -40.42
C LEU A 211 11.95 5.72 -40.83
N ARG A 212 12.34 5.73 -42.11
CA ARG A 212 13.24 6.77 -42.64
C ARG A 212 12.57 8.13 -42.76
N ILE A 213 11.24 8.16 -42.92
CA ILE A 213 10.43 9.37 -43.00
C ILE A 213 9.92 9.75 -41.61
N ALA A 214 9.48 8.75 -40.83
CA ALA A 214 8.97 8.91 -39.47
C ALA A 214 9.76 8.02 -38.49
N PRO A 215 10.98 8.41 -38.10
CA PRO A 215 11.82 7.60 -37.22
C PRO A 215 11.23 7.48 -35.81
N LEU A 216 11.47 6.33 -35.18
CA LEU A 216 11.04 6.10 -33.79
C LEU A 216 11.93 6.87 -32.84
N LYS A 217 11.32 7.51 -31.84
CA LYS A 217 12.03 8.12 -30.70
C LYS A 217 12.39 7.02 -29.70
N GLU A 218 13.64 6.58 -29.68
CA GLU A 218 14.14 5.59 -28.72
C GLU A 218 14.88 6.28 -27.58
N GLU A 219 14.52 5.92 -26.35
CA GLU A 219 15.17 6.32 -25.10
C GLU A 219 15.75 5.08 -24.41
N GLU A 220 17.05 5.08 -24.12
CA GLU A 220 17.70 4.01 -23.38
C GLU A 220 17.47 4.21 -21.88
N ALA A 221 16.71 3.31 -21.26
CA ALA A 221 16.45 3.34 -19.82
C ALA A 221 17.51 2.54 -19.02
N TYR A 222 18.09 1.50 -19.62
CA TYR A 222 19.15 0.71 -18.99
C TYR A 222 20.01 -0.01 -20.05
N LEU A 223 21.29 -0.24 -19.74
CA LEU A 223 22.25 -0.80 -20.70
C LEU A 223 22.32 -2.34 -20.63
N GLU A 224 22.30 -2.93 -19.43
CA GLU A 224 22.52 -4.37 -19.23
C GLU A 224 21.68 -4.91 -18.05
N PRO A 225 20.52 -5.56 -18.29
CA PRO A 225 19.97 -5.87 -19.61
C PRO A 225 19.52 -4.60 -20.33
N ARG A 226 19.60 -4.60 -21.66
CA ARG A 226 19.21 -3.43 -22.46
C ARG A 226 17.70 -3.19 -22.37
N ILE A 227 17.31 -2.07 -21.77
CA ILE A 227 15.92 -1.61 -21.67
C ILE A 227 15.77 -0.32 -22.48
N VAL A 228 14.83 -0.31 -23.41
CA VAL A 228 14.53 0.83 -24.27
C VAL A 228 13.06 1.20 -24.20
N LEU A 229 12.77 2.49 -24.20
CA LEU A 229 11.43 3.07 -24.25
C LEU A 229 11.27 3.75 -25.60
N TYR A 230 10.21 3.41 -26.33
CA TYR A 230 9.86 4.15 -27.54
C TYR A 230 8.77 5.17 -27.21
N ARG A 231 9.05 6.44 -27.49
CA ARG A 231 8.12 7.56 -27.24
C ARG A 231 7.27 7.81 -28.48
N ASP A 232 6.01 8.19 -28.25
CA ASP A 232 5.06 8.65 -29.27
C ASP A 232 4.86 7.69 -30.46
N VAL A 233 4.94 6.38 -30.23
CA VAL A 233 4.80 5.37 -31.30
C VAL A 233 3.36 5.10 -31.69
N ILE A 234 2.44 5.25 -30.74
CA ILE A 234 1.02 4.97 -30.90
C ILE A 234 0.23 6.20 -30.45
N TYR A 235 -0.85 6.49 -31.17
CA TYR A 235 -1.72 7.63 -30.85
C TYR A 235 -2.62 7.30 -29.65
N ASP A 236 -3.04 8.32 -28.91
CA ASP A 236 -3.94 8.16 -27.76
C ASP A 236 -5.22 7.37 -28.11
N GLY A 237 -5.78 7.59 -29.30
CA GLY A 237 -6.96 6.84 -29.76
C GLY A 237 -6.69 5.34 -29.95
N GLU A 238 -5.48 4.97 -30.40
CA GLU A 238 -5.07 3.57 -30.53
C GLU A 238 -4.82 2.93 -29.15
N ILE A 239 -4.25 3.69 -28.22
CA ILE A 239 -4.09 3.29 -26.82
C ILE A 239 -5.45 2.91 -26.23
N GLU A 240 -6.48 3.73 -26.42
CA GLU A 240 -7.82 3.47 -25.89
C GLU A 240 -8.46 2.21 -26.52
N ILE A 241 -8.23 1.98 -27.81
CA ILE A 241 -8.69 0.74 -28.48
C ILE A 241 -7.98 -0.48 -27.88
N ILE A 242 -6.66 -0.41 -27.68
CA ILE A 242 -5.87 -1.48 -27.07
C ILE A 242 -6.35 -1.76 -25.64
N LYS A 243 -6.56 -0.71 -24.83
CA LYS A 243 -7.12 -0.83 -23.48
C LYS A 243 -8.45 -1.56 -23.53
N LYS A 244 -9.39 -1.13 -24.37
CA LYS A 244 -10.73 -1.73 -24.51
C LYS A 244 -10.67 -3.22 -24.89
N MET A 245 -9.75 -3.61 -25.76
CA MET A 245 -9.55 -5.01 -26.15
C MET A 245 -8.89 -5.84 -25.04
N ALA A 246 -8.02 -5.23 -24.23
CA ALA A 246 -7.26 -5.88 -23.17
C ALA A 246 -8.05 -6.01 -21.85
N SER A 247 -8.90 -5.05 -21.49
CA SER A 247 -9.63 -5.01 -20.21
C SER A 247 -10.34 -6.33 -19.85
N PRO A 248 -11.04 -7.03 -20.77
CA PRO A 248 -11.72 -8.29 -20.44
C PRO A 248 -10.76 -9.43 -20.05
N ARG A 249 -9.49 -9.33 -20.45
CA ARG A 249 -8.44 -10.34 -20.22
C ARG A 249 -7.41 -9.89 -19.20
N ALA A 250 -7.51 -8.65 -18.72
CA ALA A 250 -6.59 -8.10 -17.73
C ALA A 250 -6.77 -8.83 -16.39
N ARG A 251 -5.64 -9.18 -15.76
CA ARG A 251 -5.60 -9.74 -14.41
C ARG A 251 -4.65 -8.90 -13.58
N ARG A 252 -4.94 -8.80 -12.28
CA ARG A 252 -4.03 -8.13 -11.35
C ARG A 252 -2.69 -8.88 -11.32
N THR A 253 -1.60 -8.16 -11.53
CA THR A 253 -0.26 -8.72 -11.41
C THR A 253 0.04 -8.97 -9.93
N PRO A 254 0.36 -10.19 -9.51
CA PRO A 254 0.88 -10.43 -8.17
C PRO A 254 2.24 -9.76 -8.03
N VAL A 255 2.42 -8.91 -7.01
CA VAL A 255 3.70 -8.25 -6.74
C VAL A 255 4.49 -9.07 -5.74
N CYS A 256 5.74 -9.38 -6.09
CA CYS A 256 6.69 -10.10 -5.23
C CYS A 256 6.15 -11.44 -4.66
N GLN A 257 5.40 -12.21 -5.47
CA GLN A 257 5.06 -13.60 -5.12
C GLN A 257 5.95 -14.56 -5.92
N ASP A 258 6.58 -15.52 -5.25
CA ASP A 258 7.49 -16.50 -5.89
C ASP A 258 6.83 -17.27 -7.04
N LYS A 259 5.52 -17.53 -6.96
CA LYS A 259 4.74 -18.21 -8.01
C LYS A 259 4.52 -17.37 -9.26
N ALA A 260 4.56 -16.04 -9.17
CA ALA A 260 4.39 -15.13 -10.32
C ALA A 260 5.52 -15.28 -11.36
N ARG A 261 6.71 -15.67 -10.88
CA ARG A 261 7.93 -15.80 -11.70
C ARG A 261 7.80 -16.90 -12.76
N GLN A 262 7.02 -17.95 -12.49
CA GLN A 262 6.83 -19.08 -13.40
C GLN A 262 5.87 -18.77 -14.55
N ASP A 263 4.87 -17.93 -14.33
CA ASP A 263 3.88 -17.54 -15.36
C ASP A 263 4.44 -16.45 -16.30
N LEU A 264 5.26 -15.52 -15.78
CA LEU A 264 5.93 -14.49 -16.59
C LEU A 264 7.13 -15.04 -17.40
N SER A 265 7.76 -16.13 -16.96
CA SER A 265 8.88 -16.77 -17.66
C SER A 265 8.48 -17.54 -18.93
N ARG A 266 7.18 -17.80 -19.13
CA ARG A 266 6.67 -18.58 -20.27
C ARG A 266 5.79 -17.74 -21.19
N SER A 267 6.36 -16.71 -21.80
CA SER A 267 5.88 -16.17 -23.09
C SER A 267 6.88 -15.19 -23.68
N VAL A 268 7.17 -15.39 -24.97
CA VAL A 268 7.32 -14.41 -26.06
C VAL A 268 7.51 -12.96 -25.62
N THR A 269 8.52 -12.25 -26.17
CA THR A 269 8.69 -10.78 -26.14
C THR A 269 7.44 -10.05 -25.66
N VAL A 270 7.31 -9.87 -24.35
CA VAL A 270 6.14 -9.22 -23.78
C VAL A 270 6.37 -7.75 -24.04
N ILE A 271 5.71 -7.22 -25.07
CA ILE A 271 5.52 -5.77 -25.17
C ILE A 271 4.63 -5.42 -23.99
N HIS A 272 5.25 -5.00 -22.89
CA HIS A 272 4.55 -4.32 -21.81
C HIS A 272 4.07 -2.99 -22.38
N ILE A 273 2.87 -3.00 -22.97
CA ILE A 273 2.12 -1.76 -23.18
C ILE A 273 1.69 -1.35 -21.77
N VAL A 274 2.57 -0.62 -21.08
CA VAL A 274 2.20 0.10 -19.87
C VAL A 274 1.33 1.25 -20.34
N ALA A 275 0.04 0.97 -20.50
CA ALA A 275 -0.95 1.97 -20.84
C ALA A 275 -1.12 2.87 -19.60
N TYR A 276 -0.37 3.96 -19.57
CA TYR A 276 -0.55 5.01 -18.57
C TYR A 276 -1.92 5.66 -18.82
N GLU A 277 -2.81 5.61 -17.85
CA GLU A 277 -3.98 6.47 -17.85
C GLU A 277 -3.55 7.87 -17.42
N ALA A 278 -3.29 8.73 -18.40
CA ALA A 278 -3.25 10.17 -18.20
C ALA A 278 -4.69 10.68 -17.97
N GLY A 279 -5.26 10.43 -16.80
CA GLY A 279 -6.64 10.81 -16.50
C GLY A 279 -7.10 10.62 -15.06
N HIS A 280 -6.42 9.77 -14.27
CA HIS A 280 -6.57 9.72 -12.81
C HIS A 280 -5.18 9.95 -12.20
N THR A 281 -4.75 11.20 -12.22
CA THR A 281 -3.51 11.64 -11.56
C THR A 281 -3.70 11.68 -10.05
N ASP A 282 -3.74 10.51 -9.42
CA ASP A 282 -3.34 10.39 -8.03
C ASP A 282 -1.81 10.28 -8.02
N ALA A 283 -1.15 11.29 -7.48
CA ALA A 283 0.29 11.49 -7.47
C ALA A 283 1.11 10.36 -6.82
N VAL A 284 0.48 9.31 -6.31
CA VAL A 284 1.06 8.28 -5.45
C VAL A 284 1.45 7.01 -6.23
N THR A 285 0.85 6.75 -7.39
CA THR A 285 1.07 5.48 -8.13
C THR A 285 2.28 5.52 -9.07
N ASN A 286 2.81 6.69 -9.38
CA ASN A 286 3.81 6.86 -10.44
C ASN A 286 5.27 6.72 -9.99
N GLN A 287 5.56 6.58 -8.70
CA GLN A 287 6.94 6.71 -8.25
C GLN A 287 7.81 5.48 -8.48
N CYS A 288 7.22 4.29 -8.60
CA CYS A 288 8.00 3.05 -8.82
C CYS A 288 8.30 2.75 -10.29
N VAL A 289 7.56 3.36 -11.24
CA VAL A 289 7.74 3.17 -12.69
C VAL A 289 8.55 4.32 -13.30
N LEU A 290 8.80 5.40 -12.56
CA LEU A 290 9.56 6.56 -13.03
C LEU A 290 11.07 6.40 -12.74
N LEU A 291 11.67 5.35 -13.30
CA LEU A 291 13.06 5.46 -13.73
C LEU A 291 13.07 6.49 -14.88
N HIS A 292 13.47 7.72 -14.52
CA HIS A 292 13.73 8.85 -15.41
C HIS A 292 12.56 9.35 -16.26
N LYS A 293 11.93 10.43 -15.79
CA LYS A 293 11.02 11.24 -16.60
C LYS A 293 11.70 12.36 -17.40
N GLN A 294 13.04 12.47 -17.41
CA GLN A 294 13.68 13.75 -17.77
C GLN A 294 15.01 13.65 -18.52
N LEU A 295 15.22 12.65 -19.38
CA LEU A 295 16.36 12.72 -20.30
C LEU A 295 15.98 13.32 -21.66
N CYS A 296 14.74 13.15 -22.13
CA CYS A 296 14.45 13.29 -23.58
C CYS A 296 13.18 14.06 -23.96
N GLU A 297 12.66 14.93 -23.09
CA GLU A 297 11.56 15.88 -23.43
C GLU A 297 11.93 16.88 -24.55
N VAL A 298 13.20 16.93 -24.98
CA VAL A 298 13.72 17.87 -25.99
C VAL A 298 13.79 17.25 -27.41
N LEU A 299 13.36 16.00 -27.60
CA LEU A 299 13.32 15.32 -28.91
C LEU A 299 11.93 15.32 -29.57
#